data_AF-A0A7S0LM15-F1
#
_entry.id   AF-A0A7S0LM15-F1
#
_cell.length_a   1.000
_cell.length_b   1.000
_cell.length_c   1.000
_cell.angle_alpha   90.00
_cell.angle_beta   90.00
_cell.angle_gamma   90.00
#
_symmetry.space_group_name_H-M   'P 1'
#
loop_
_entity.id
_entity.type
_entity.pdbx_description
1 polymer ?
#
loop_
_entity_poly.entity_id
_entity_poly.type
_entity_poly.pdbx_seq_one_letter_code
_entity_poly.pdbx_strand_id
1 'polypeptide(L)'
;CKSINPDEAVAYGAAVQGAILKAGGSGGGAALEGISSDLVLLDVTPLSLGIELEGKVMSVLIPRNTGIPCVKSREYTTCEDWQTEIDVVVYEGERPQTSANNKLGE
;
A
#
# COMPACT_ATOMS: atom_id res chain seq x y z
N CYS A 1 28.99 -12.95 8.42
CA CYS A 1 27.75 -12.97 7.62
C CYS A 1 27.74 -11.78 6.65
N LYS A 2 28.37 -11.94 5.48
CA LYS A 2 28.36 -10.96 4.36
C LYS A 2 28.27 -11.77 3.05
N SER A 3 27.22 -12.57 2.91
CA SER A 3 27.07 -13.50 1.77
C SER A 3 26.50 -12.84 0.51
N ILE A 4 25.97 -11.61 0.63
CA ILE A 4 25.35 -10.87 -0.47
C ILE A 4 26.02 -9.50 -0.58
N ASN A 5 26.32 -9.09 -1.81
CA ASN A 5 26.88 -7.78 -2.13
C ASN A 5 25.80 -6.70 -1.88
N PRO A 6 26.01 -5.74 -0.96
CA PRO A 6 25.01 -4.71 -0.65
C PRO A 6 24.70 -3.81 -1.85
N ASP A 7 25.65 -3.64 -2.78
CA ASP A 7 25.48 -2.75 -3.92
C ASP A 7 24.60 -3.36 -5.02
N GLU A 8 24.46 -4.69 -5.03
CA GLU A 8 23.77 -5.45 -6.09
C GLU A 8 22.47 -6.11 -5.60
N ALA A 9 22.29 -6.25 -4.29
CA ALA A 9 21.19 -7.00 -3.69
C ALA A 9 19.80 -6.53 -4.16
N VAL A 10 19.59 -5.21 -4.23
CA VAL A 10 18.30 -4.61 -4.61
C VAL A 10 18.00 -4.87 -6.08
N ALA A 11 18.99 -4.68 -6.97
CA ALA A 11 18.83 -4.90 -8.39
C ALA A 11 18.56 -6.38 -8.71
N TYR A 12 19.27 -7.30 -8.03
CA TYR A 12 19.06 -8.74 -8.18
C TYR A 12 17.65 -9.16 -7.74
N GLY A 13 17.20 -8.72 -6.56
CA GLY A 13 15.86 -9.03 -6.06
C GLY A 13 14.75 -8.53 -6.99
N ALA A 14 14.89 -7.32 -7.52
CA ALA A 14 13.93 -6.76 -8.49
C ALA A 14 13.90 -7.56 -9.80
N ALA A 15 15.06 -7.99 -10.31
CA ALA A 15 15.15 -8.80 -11.52
C ALA A 15 14.47 -10.17 -11.36
N VAL A 16 14.69 -10.83 -10.21
CA VAL A 16 14.03 -12.11 -9.87
C VAL A 16 12.51 -11.93 -9.80
N GLN A 17 12.03 -10.87 -9.14
CA GLN A 17 10.60 -10.59 -9.06
C GLN A 17 9.98 -10.29 -10.43
N GLY A 18 10.68 -9.55 -11.30
CA GLY A 18 10.26 -9.30 -12.67
C GLY A 18 10.16 -10.59 -13.50
N ALA A 19 11.08 -11.53 -13.30
CA ALA A 19 11.03 -12.84 -13.97
C ALA A 19 9.83 -13.68 -13.51
N ILE A 20 9.50 -13.67 -12.22
CA ILE A 20 8.33 -14.36 -11.65
C ILE A 20 7.02 -13.78 -12.23
N LEU A 21 6.91 -12.45 -12.31
CA LEU A 21 5.75 -11.79 -12.91
C LEU A 21 5.60 -12.12 -14.41
N LYS A 22 6.72 -12.13 -15.16
CA LYS A 22 6.73 -12.53 -16.58
C LYS A 22 6.31 -13.99 -16.79
N ALA A 23 6.64 -14.86 -15.86
CA ALA A 23 6.30 -16.28 -15.90
C ALA A 23 4.83 -16.58 -15.52
N GLY A 24 4.00 -15.58 -15.24
CA GLY A 24 2.57 -15.75 -14.96
C GLY A 24 2.17 -15.68 -13.48
N GLY A 25 3.04 -15.18 -12.60
CA GLY A 25 2.78 -15.09 -11.16
C GLY A 25 3.00 -16.42 -10.44
N SER A 26 2.48 -16.58 -9.22
CA SER A 26 2.69 -17.76 -8.35
C SER A 26 2.10 -19.09 -8.88
N GLY A 27 1.75 -19.14 -10.18
CA GLY A 27 1.21 -20.27 -10.92
C GLY A 27 1.94 -20.46 -12.24
N GLY A 28 3.20 -20.88 -12.16
CA GLY A 28 4.04 -21.55 -13.15
C GLY A 28 3.74 -21.42 -14.66
N GLY A 29 4.50 -20.57 -15.34
CA GLY A 29 4.91 -20.75 -16.74
C GLY A 29 6.30 -21.39 -16.82
N ALA A 30 6.47 -22.37 -17.71
CA ALA A 30 7.57 -23.35 -17.85
C ALA A 30 9.02 -22.81 -17.99
N ALA A 31 9.29 -21.53 -17.77
CA ALA A 31 10.62 -20.93 -17.91
C ALA A 31 11.46 -20.92 -16.61
N LEU A 32 10.88 -21.25 -15.45
CA LEU A 32 11.51 -21.19 -14.12
C LEU A 32 11.10 -22.37 -13.20
N GLU A 33 10.93 -23.57 -13.77
CA GLU A 33 10.70 -24.81 -13.00
C GLU A 33 11.80 -24.99 -11.94
N GLY A 34 11.46 -24.76 -10.67
CA GLY A 34 12.33 -24.94 -9.51
C GLY A 34 12.55 -23.70 -8.63
N ILE A 35 12.39 -22.48 -9.15
CA ILE A 35 12.57 -21.23 -8.35
C ILE A 35 11.24 -20.50 -8.15
N SER A 36 10.35 -20.50 -9.15
CA SER A 36 9.11 -19.71 -9.11
C SER A 36 7.93 -20.40 -8.42
N SER A 37 8.02 -21.71 -8.13
CA SER A 37 6.92 -22.50 -7.57
C SER A 37 6.74 -22.33 -6.06
N ASP A 38 7.81 -22.00 -5.32
CA ASP A 38 7.78 -21.95 -3.85
C ASP A 38 7.90 -20.52 -3.27
N LEU A 39 8.06 -19.50 -4.12
CA LEU A 39 8.29 -18.13 -3.66
C LEU A 39 6.97 -17.35 -3.58
N VAL A 40 6.52 -17.08 -2.35
CA VAL A 40 5.37 -16.22 -2.05
C VAL A 40 5.86 -14.92 -1.42
N LEU A 41 5.51 -13.79 -2.05
CA LEU A 41 5.76 -12.46 -1.49
C LEU A 41 4.49 -11.88 -0.89
N LEU A 42 4.55 -11.58 0.39
CA LEU A 42 3.52 -10.87 1.13
C LEU A 42 4.12 -9.54 1.59
N ASP A 43 3.61 -8.45 1.05
CA ASP A 43 4.07 -7.10 1.35
C ASP A 43 3.03 -6.36 2.20
N VAL A 44 3.41 -5.24 2.80
CA VAL A 44 2.58 -4.46 3.72
C VAL A 44 2.62 -2.96 3.42
N THR A 45 1.57 -2.23 3.80
CA THR A 45 1.54 -0.77 3.69
C THR A 45 2.57 -0.11 4.63
N PRO A 46 3.39 0.85 4.17
CA PRO A 46 4.41 1.49 5.02
C PRO A 46 3.81 2.49 6.01
N LEU A 47 2.77 3.22 5.60
CA LEU A 47 2.08 4.24 6.38
C LEU A 47 0.57 4.03 6.33
N SER A 48 -0.14 4.62 7.30
CA SER A 48 -1.59 4.61 7.34
C SER A 48 -2.19 5.52 6.27
N LEU A 49 -3.21 5.02 5.59
CA LEU A 49 -3.98 5.74 4.58
C LEU A 49 -5.35 6.10 5.16
N GLY A 50 -5.74 7.34 4.94
CA GLY A 50 -6.97 7.89 5.50
C GLY A 50 -7.54 9.03 4.69
N ILE A 51 -8.70 9.51 5.13
CA ILE A 51 -9.34 10.70 4.59
C ILE A 51 -9.44 11.79 5.65
N GLU A 52 -9.60 13.02 5.21
CA GLU A 52 -9.91 14.16 6.08
C GLU A 52 -11.38 14.11 6.53
N LEU A 53 -11.59 14.36 7.82
CA LEU A 53 -12.90 14.65 8.40
C LEU A 53 -12.98 16.11 8.85
N GLU A 54 -14.18 16.52 9.23
CA GLU A 54 -14.42 17.82 9.84
C GLU A 54 -13.42 18.11 10.98
N GLY A 55 -12.90 19.33 11.01
CA GLY A 55 -11.89 19.75 11.99
C GLY A 55 -10.45 19.38 11.62
N LYS A 56 -10.18 18.99 10.36
CA LYS A 56 -8.83 18.61 9.85
C LYS A 56 -8.24 17.42 10.59
N VAL A 57 -9.10 16.48 10.97
CA VAL A 57 -8.73 15.24 11.67
C VAL A 57 -8.62 14.11 10.67
N MET A 58 -7.57 13.29 10.80
CA MET A 58 -7.36 12.14 9.93
C MET A 58 -8.21 10.96 10.39
N SER A 59 -9.09 10.47 9.52
CA SER A 59 -9.74 9.16 9.67
C SER A 59 -8.94 8.09 8.96
N VAL A 60 -8.28 7.21 9.72
CA VAL A 60 -7.54 6.08 9.16
C VAL A 60 -8.51 5.01 8.64
N LEU A 61 -8.39 4.65 7.35
CA LEU A 61 -9.12 3.53 6.74
C LEU A 61 -8.24 2.28 6.66
N ILE A 62 -6.99 2.43 6.22
CA ILE A 62 -6.02 1.35 6.09
C ILE A 62 -4.86 1.68 7.03
N PRO A 63 -4.69 0.96 8.15
CA PRO A 63 -3.58 1.21 9.04
C PRO A 63 -2.25 0.77 8.41
N ARG A 64 -1.15 1.33 8.90
CA ARG A 64 0.21 0.86 8.56
C ARG A 64 0.38 -0.63 8.84
N ASN A 65 1.33 -1.25 8.14
CA ASN A 65 1.64 -2.67 8.20
C ASN A 65 0.45 -3.58 7.83
N THR A 66 -0.53 -3.08 7.07
CA THR A 66 -1.62 -3.92 6.54
C THR A 66 -1.12 -4.69 5.32
N GLY A 67 -1.31 -6.01 5.30
CA GLY A 67 -0.92 -6.85 4.15
C GLY A 67 -1.64 -6.44 2.86
N ILE A 68 -0.88 -6.32 1.76
CA ILE A 68 -1.42 -6.04 0.43
C ILE A 68 -1.54 -7.34 -0.38
N PRO A 69 -2.58 -7.50 -1.21
CA PRO A 69 -3.68 -6.55 -1.49
C PRO A 69 -4.74 -6.50 -0.38
N CYS A 70 -5.28 -5.32 -0.11
CA CYS A 70 -6.40 -5.15 0.83
C CYS A 70 -7.44 -4.16 0.31
N VAL A 71 -8.70 -4.34 0.71
CA VAL A 71 -9.81 -3.42 0.46
C VAL A 71 -10.50 -3.15 1.79
N LYS A 72 -10.73 -1.87 2.11
CA LYS A 72 -11.43 -1.42 3.32
C LYS A 72 -12.50 -0.41 2.92
N SER A 73 -13.68 -0.54 3.50
CA SER A 73 -14.79 0.39 3.33
C SER A 73 -15.25 0.89 4.70
N ARG A 74 -15.66 2.16 4.73
CA ARG A 74 -16.31 2.78 5.89
C ARG A 74 -17.36 3.75 5.35
N GLU A 75 -18.52 3.78 5.98
CA GLU A 75 -19.60 4.71 5.64
C GLU A 75 -19.34 6.06 6.29
N TYR A 76 -19.55 7.14 5.53
CA TYR A 76 -19.41 8.53 5.98
C TYR A 76 -20.71 9.27 5.71
N THR A 77 -20.95 10.33 6.48
CA THR A 77 -22.14 11.17 6.35
C THR A 77 -21.75 12.64 6.41
N THR A 78 -22.66 13.50 5.98
CA THR A 78 -22.51 14.95 6.00
C THR A 78 -22.52 15.48 7.42
N CYS A 79 -21.81 16.58 7.66
CA CYS A 79 -21.74 17.21 8.98
C CYS A 79 -22.79 18.30 9.17
N GLU A 80 -23.36 18.82 8.08
CA GLU A 80 -24.31 19.93 8.09
C GLU A 80 -25.63 19.59 7.38
N ASP A 81 -26.72 20.23 7.83
CA ASP A 81 -28.03 20.13 7.17
C ASP A 81 -27.98 20.77 5.77
N TRP A 82 -28.58 20.11 4.78
CA TRP A 82 -28.61 20.54 3.37
C TRP A 82 -27.24 20.61 2.68
N GLN A 83 -26.22 19.92 3.21
CA GLN A 83 -24.93 19.76 2.54
C GLN A 83 -25.09 18.94 1.24
N THR A 84 -24.84 19.59 0.10
CA THR A 84 -25.02 18.99 -1.25
C THR A 84 -23.77 18.34 -1.82
N GLU A 85 -22.59 18.62 -1.26
CA GLU A 85 -21.29 18.15 -1.74
C GLU A 85 -20.36 17.80 -0.58
N ILE A 86 -19.46 16.84 -0.81
CA ILE A 86 -18.44 16.40 0.15
C ILE A 86 -17.12 16.28 -0.60
N ASP A 87 -16.09 16.96 -0.10
CA ASP A 87 -14.72 16.83 -0.60
C ASP A 87 -14.04 15.64 0.08
N VAL A 88 -13.51 14.71 -0.73
CA VAL A 88 -12.82 13.50 -0.22
C VAL A 88 -11.32 13.66 -0.39
N VAL A 89 -10.69 14.33 0.57
CA VAL A 89 -9.24 14.54 0.57
C VAL A 89 -8.54 13.33 1.17
N VAL A 90 -7.63 12.72 0.41
CA VAL A 90 -6.89 11.51 0.80
C VAL A 90 -5.50 11.87 1.32
N TYR A 91 -5.10 11.27 2.44
CA TYR A 91 -3.81 11.49 3.09
C TYR A 91 -3.09 10.18 3.45
N GLU A 92 -1.77 10.27 3.53
CA GLU A 92 -0.85 9.25 4.04
C GLU A 92 -0.09 9.81 5.27
N GLY A 93 -0.12 9.09 6.38
CA GLY A 93 0.65 9.46 7.58
C GLY A 93 0.06 8.94 8.89
N GLU A 94 0.76 9.22 10.00
CA GLU A 94 0.40 8.71 11.34
C GLU A 94 -0.04 9.82 12.30
N ARG A 95 -0.07 11.08 11.83
CA ARG A 95 -0.45 12.21 12.69
C ARG A 95 -1.97 12.32 12.77
N PRO A 96 -2.52 12.71 13.93
CA PRO A 96 -3.96 12.88 14.11
C PRO A 96 -4.53 14.05 13.30
N GLN A 97 -3.71 15.07 13.02
CA GLN A 97 -4.10 16.22 12.20
C GLN A 97 -3.62 16.03 10.76
N THR A 98 -4.51 16.28 9.79
CA THR A 98 -4.22 16.09 8.35
C THR A 98 -3.15 17.05 7.84
N SER A 99 -3.04 18.24 8.43
CA SER A 99 -2.00 19.24 8.07
C SER A 99 -0.56 18.77 8.27
N ALA A 100 -0.34 17.76 9.12
CA ALA A 100 0.97 17.19 9.39
C ALA A 100 1.21 15.86 8.66
N ASN A 101 0.27 15.44 7.80
CA ASN A 101 0.37 14.25 6.96
C ASN A 101 0.60 14.64 5.49
N ASN A 102 0.95 13.65 4.67
CA ASN A 102 1.17 13.84 3.23
C ASN A 102 -0.17 13.80 2.47
N LYS A 103 -0.54 14.87 1.76
CA LYS A 103 -1.74 14.90 0.92
C LYS A 103 -1.46 14.10 -0.35
N LEU A 104 -2.30 13.10 -0.63
CA LEU A 104 -2.21 12.28 -1.84
C LEU A 104 -3.10 12.82 -2.97
N GLY A 105 -4.27 13.36 -2.63
CA GLY A 105 -5.24 13.86 -3.60
C GLY A 105 -6.52 14.37 -2.97
N GLU A 106 -7.41 14.89 -3.81
CA GLU A 106 -8.76 15.37 -3.51
C GLU A 106 -9.65 15.06 -4.72
#